data_AF-C9Z577-F1
#
_entry.id   AF-C9Z577-F1
#
_cell.length_a   1.000
_cell.length_b   1.000
_cell.length_c   1.000
_cell.angle_alpha   90.00
_cell.angle_beta   90.00
_cell.angle_gamma   90.00
#
_symmetry.space_group_name_H-M   'P 1'
#
loop_
_entity.id
_entity.type
_entity.pdbx_description
1 polymer ?
#
loop_
_entity_poly.entity_id
_entity_poly.type
_entity_poly.pdbx_seq_one_letter_code
_entity_poly.pdbx_strand_id
1 'polypeptide(L)'
;MIDITAHLVRALISTQFPAWSELPVRPVDRQGWDNRTFRLGEELTVRLPSAQGYAAAVTKEDRCLPGLARHVPLPVPEPVAVGAPGAGYPYAWSVRRWLPGDTVEVAPGVDRTRLARDLGDFLRDLRGAPPGRGPAAGRHSYYRGCHPSVYGDEVEQALDRLADAVDVAACRAVWAQALTSAWPSAPTARRTATWPSGTSSPGTAPSRPSSTSVPPASATPPVTSSWPGRTSPARNGRSSVRRPVSPTTPGTGPVAGRCGRPW
;
A
#
# COMPACT_ATOMS: atom_id res chain seq x y z
N MET A 1 -15.05 7.66 15.19
CA MET A 1 -14.08 7.63 14.07
C MET A 1 -12.69 7.55 14.68
N ILE A 2 -11.73 6.87 14.04
CA ILE A 2 -10.34 6.82 14.54
C ILE A 2 -9.57 7.96 13.89
N ASP A 3 -8.96 8.82 14.71
CA ASP A 3 -8.02 9.82 14.20
C ASP A 3 -6.65 9.15 13.98
N ILE A 4 -6.13 9.26 12.75
CA ILE A 4 -4.87 8.62 12.35
C ILE A 4 -3.87 9.75 12.06
N THR A 5 -3.06 10.07 13.07
CA THR A 5 -2.12 11.20 13.05
C THR A 5 -0.68 10.75 12.86
N ALA A 6 0.19 11.68 12.47
CA ALA A 6 1.63 11.44 12.42
C ALA A 6 2.26 11.18 13.81
N HIS A 7 1.55 11.48 14.91
CA HIS A 7 1.97 11.09 16.27
C HIS A 7 1.66 9.61 16.54
N LEU A 8 0.44 9.15 16.22
CA LEU A 8 0.06 7.74 16.30
C LEU A 8 1.02 6.85 15.48
N VAL A 9 1.35 7.28 14.25
CA VAL A 9 2.28 6.55 13.38
C VAL A 9 3.70 6.51 13.94
N ARG A 10 4.19 7.57 14.58
CA ARG A 10 5.46 7.55 15.32
C ARG A 10 5.42 6.53 16.47
N ALA A 11 4.37 6.55 17.30
CA ALA A 11 4.23 5.61 18.41
C ALA A 11 4.20 4.14 17.94
N LEU A 12 3.48 3.87 16.85
CA LEU A 12 3.43 2.54 16.21
C LEU A 12 4.79 2.10 15.68
N ILE A 13 5.51 2.97 14.96
CA ILE A 13 6.85 2.68 14.42
C ILE A 13 7.86 2.44 15.55
N SER A 14 7.97 3.34 16.54
CA SER A 14 8.94 3.18 17.63
C SER A 14 8.68 1.97 18.52
N THR A 15 7.42 1.49 18.59
CA THR A 15 7.07 0.27 19.35
C THR A 15 7.40 -1.01 18.60
N GLN A 16 7.18 -1.06 17.28
CA GLN A 16 7.22 -2.31 16.51
C GLN A 16 8.45 -2.43 15.57
N PHE A 17 9.01 -1.31 15.14
CA PHE A 17 10.17 -1.23 14.25
C PHE A 17 11.19 -0.20 14.76
N PRO A 18 11.87 -0.45 15.90
CA PRO A 18 12.74 0.54 16.54
C PRO A 18 13.89 1.06 15.65
N ALA A 19 14.33 0.29 14.66
CA ALA A 19 15.31 0.72 13.66
C ALA A 19 14.86 1.93 12.79
N TRP A 20 13.57 2.31 12.87
CA TRP A 20 12.97 3.43 12.15
C TRP A 20 12.40 4.52 13.08
N SER A 21 12.61 4.45 14.41
CA SER A 21 12.02 5.38 15.38
C SER A 21 12.35 6.86 15.11
N GLU A 22 13.58 7.12 14.68
CA GLU A 22 14.10 8.47 14.43
C GLU A 22 13.76 9.01 13.03
N LEU A 23 13.11 8.22 12.17
CA LEU A 23 12.76 8.65 10.82
C LEU A 23 11.59 9.66 10.84
N PRO A 24 11.68 10.78 10.10
CA PRO A 24 10.64 11.79 10.11
C PRO A 24 9.35 11.27 9.48
N VAL A 25 8.32 11.08 10.30
CA VAL A 25 6.95 10.81 9.84
C VAL A 25 6.26 12.11 9.43
N ARG A 26 5.78 12.16 8.19
CA ARG A 26 5.00 13.26 7.59
C ARG A 26 3.78 12.69 6.85
N PRO A 27 2.57 13.29 6.91
CA PRO A 27 1.47 12.87 6.04
C PRO A 27 1.84 13.11 4.57
N VAL A 28 1.26 12.34 3.64
CA VAL A 28 1.23 12.75 2.22
C VAL A 28 0.13 13.78 1.98
N ASP A 29 0.32 14.70 1.04
CA ASP A 29 -0.57 15.85 0.83
C ASP A 29 -1.97 15.42 0.37
N ARG A 30 -2.04 14.40 -0.50
CA ARG A 30 -3.28 13.81 -1.00
C ARG A 30 -3.55 12.46 -0.32
N GLN A 31 -4.39 12.48 0.71
CA GLN A 31 -4.76 11.29 1.48
C GLN A 31 -5.75 10.39 0.74
N GLY A 32 -5.56 9.07 0.86
CA GLY A 32 -6.48 8.08 0.31
C GLY A 32 -7.76 7.92 1.13
N TRP A 33 -8.79 7.32 0.52
CA TRP A 33 -10.04 6.96 1.19
C TRP A 33 -9.85 5.72 2.08
N ASP A 34 -9.46 4.59 1.47
CA ASP A 34 -9.24 3.29 2.13
C ASP A 34 -8.13 3.31 3.20
N ASN A 35 -7.13 4.17 3.01
CA ASN A 35 -5.91 4.21 3.82
C ASN A 35 -5.47 5.67 4.06
N ARG A 36 -5.06 5.98 5.29
CA ARG A 36 -4.21 7.14 5.56
C ARG A 36 -2.75 6.75 5.34
N THR A 37 -1.99 7.65 4.70
CA THR A 37 -0.64 7.37 4.21
C THR A 37 0.33 8.45 4.69
N PHE A 38 1.50 8.01 5.14
CA PHE A 38 2.56 8.86 5.67
C PHE A 38 3.89 8.49 5.03
N ARG A 39 4.74 9.47 4.70
CA ARG A 39 6.17 9.23 4.44
C ARG A 39 6.86 8.93 5.78
N LEU A 40 7.85 8.05 5.74
CA LEU A 40 8.68 7.63 6.88
C LEU A 40 10.14 7.77 6.45
N GLY A 41 10.76 8.91 6.77
CA GLY A 41 11.98 9.30 6.06
C GLY A 41 11.72 9.45 4.57
N GLU A 42 12.76 9.32 3.75
CA GLU A 42 12.65 9.54 2.32
C GLU A 42 12.30 8.27 1.52
N GLU A 43 12.76 7.09 1.94
CA GLU A 43 12.58 5.83 1.18
C GLU A 43 11.29 5.04 1.47
N LEU A 44 10.54 5.38 2.53
CA LEU A 44 9.44 4.54 3.02
C LEU A 44 8.11 5.29 3.12
N THR A 45 7.03 4.52 3.11
CA THR A 45 5.68 4.96 3.50
C THR A 45 5.05 4.00 4.50
N VAL A 46 4.20 4.55 5.38
CA VAL A 46 3.29 3.79 6.24
C VAL A 46 1.87 3.95 5.71
N ARG A 47 1.16 2.83 5.49
CA ARG A 47 -0.26 2.80 5.08
C ARG A 47 -1.11 2.15 6.17
N LEU A 48 -2.08 2.90 6.67
CA LEU A 48 -3.00 2.50 7.74
C LEU A 48 -4.46 2.53 7.22
N PRO A 49 -5.16 1.39 7.16
CA PRO A 49 -6.60 1.32 6.92
C PRO A 49 -7.41 2.35 7.72
N SER A 50 -8.27 3.10 7.03
CA SER A 50 -9.12 4.15 7.63
C SER A 50 -10.32 3.60 8.40
N ALA A 51 -10.74 2.37 8.09
CA ALA A 51 -11.84 1.66 8.72
C ALA A 51 -11.71 0.13 8.57
N GLN A 52 -12.46 -0.62 9.38
CA GLN A 52 -12.42 -2.09 9.44
C GLN A 52 -12.61 -2.79 8.09
N GLY A 53 -13.44 -2.21 7.19
CA GLY A 53 -13.65 -2.77 5.85
C GLY A 53 -12.38 -2.86 5.01
N TYR A 54 -11.46 -1.91 5.19
CA TYR A 54 -10.20 -1.82 4.46
C TYR A 54 -9.07 -2.66 5.10
N ALA A 55 -9.22 -3.10 6.35
CA ALA A 55 -8.17 -3.81 7.09
C ALA A 55 -7.71 -5.11 6.39
N ALA A 56 -8.64 -5.85 5.79
CA ALA A 56 -8.35 -7.08 5.07
C ALA A 56 -7.54 -6.88 3.77
N ALA A 57 -7.46 -5.65 3.25
CA ALA A 57 -6.65 -5.33 2.07
C ALA A 57 -5.14 -5.41 2.36
N VAL A 58 -4.70 -5.13 3.60
CA VAL A 58 -3.29 -5.13 4.00
C VAL A 58 -2.66 -6.51 3.77
N THR A 59 -3.24 -7.56 4.36
CA THR A 59 -2.74 -8.94 4.26
C THR A 59 -2.85 -9.51 2.84
N LYS A 60 -3.80 -9.03 2.03
CA LYS A 60 -3.89 -9.37 0.59
C LYS A 60 -2.72 -8.74 -0.17
N GLU A 61 -2.56 -7.43 -0.07
CA GLU A 61 -1.55 -6.69 -0.82
C GLU A 61 -0.14 -7.15 -0.44
N ASP A 62 0.14 -7.34 0.85
CA ASP A 62 1.40 -7.87 1.38
C ASP A 62 1.79 -9.21 0.73
N ARG A 63 0.89 -10.20 0.75
CA ARG A 63 1.16 -11.54 0.19
C ARG A 63 1.31 -11.55 -1.33
N CYS A 64 0.63 -10.65 -2.03
CA CYS A 64 0.46 -10.77 -3.48
C CYS A 64 1.44 -9.85 -4.25
N LEU A 65 1.77 -8.65 -3.73
CA LEU A 65 2.61 -7.67 -4.45
C LEU A 65 4.03 -8.20 -4.77
N PRO A 66 4.74 -8.93 -3.89
CA PRO A 66 6.04 -9.55 -4.20
C PRO A 66 5.98 -10.65 -5.27
N GLY A 67 4.78 -11.17 -5.57
CA GLY A 67 4.51 -12.02 -6.72
C GLY A 67 4.30 -11.20 -7.99
N LEU A 68 3.43 -10.18 -7.93
CA LEU A 68 3.14 -9.32 -9.08
C LEU A 68 4.37 -8.59 -9.60
N ALA A 69 5.24 -8.09 -8.71
CA ALA A 69 6.44 -7.33 -9.07
C ALA A 69 7.40 -8.06 -10.04
N ARG A 70 7.24 -9.39 -10.20
CA ARG A 70 8.02 -10.24 -11.10
C ARG A 70 7.43 -10.35 -12.51
N HIS A 71 6.25 -9.77 -12.72
CA HIS A 71 5.41 -9.99 -13.90
C HIS A 71 4.83 -8.69 -14.50
N VAL A 72 5.31 -7.52 -14.07
CA VAL A 72 4.96 -6.22 -14.66
C VAL A 72 6.20 -5.38 -14.94
N PRO A 73 6.20 -4.54 -16.00
CA PRO A 73 7.37 -3.77 -16.43
C PRO A 73 7.60 -2.47 -15.63
N LEU A 74 6.67 -2.11 -14.74
CA LEU A 74 6.73 -0.90 -13.90
C LEU A 74 6.85 -1.28 -12.42
N PRO A 75 7.60 -0.51 -11.61
CA PRO A 75 7.76 -0.79 -10.19
C PRO A 75 6.42 -0.66 -9.45
N VAL A 76 6.18 -1.57 -8.51
CA VAL A 76 5.02 -1.56 -7.61
C VAL A 76 5.48 -1.37 -6.15
N PRO A 77 4.66 -0.80 -5.24
CA PRO A 77 5.11 -0.52 -3.87
C PRO A 77 5.41 -1.80 -3.08
N GLU A 78 6.70 -2.13 -2.93
CA GLU A 78 7.20 -3.29 -2.19
C GLU A 78 6.81 -3.21 -0.70
N PRO A 79 6.07 -4.19 -0.16
CA PRO A 79 5.89 -4.35 1.27
C PRO A 79 7.21 -4.73 1.95
N VAL A 80 7.66 -3.94 2.93
CA VAL A 80 8.90 -4.21 3.70
C VAL A 80 8.62 -4.63 5.15
N ALA A 81 7.45 -4.29 5.68
CA ALA A 81 6.98 -4.79 6.97
C ALA A 81 5.44 -4.72 7.10
N VAL A 82 4.87 -5.60 7.91
CA VAL A 82 3.46 -5.55 8.36
C VAL A 82 3.44 -5.33 9.87
N GLY A 83 2.77 -4.26 10.30
CA GLY A 83 2.58 -3.94 11.71
C GLY A 83 1.27 -4.48 12.26
N ALA A 84 1.28 -4.85 13.53
CA ALA A 84 0.14 -5.30 14.30
C ALA A 84 -0.66 -4.12 14.90
N PRO A 85 -1.91 -4.33 15.34
CA PRO A 85 -2.63 -3.38 16.21
C PRO A 85 -1.79 -2.93 17.41
N GLY A 86 -1.95 -1.68 17.84
CA GLY A 86 -1.19 -1.08 18.94
C GLY A 86 -1.45 0.42 19.09
N ALA A 87 -1.02 1.03 20.20
CA ALA A 87 -1.17 2.46 20.48
C ALA A 87 -2.61 3.02 20.28
N GLY A 88 -3.63 2.20 20.51
CA GLY A 88 -5.05 2.54 20.27
C GLY A 88 -5.55 2.30 18.84
N TYR A 89 -4.66 1.98 17.88
CA TYR A 89 -5.01 1.59 16.52
C TYR A 89 -5.35 0.08 16.44
N PRO A 90 -6.55 -0.31 15.99
CA PRO A 90 -7.07 -1.68 16.13
C PRO A 90 -6.83 -2.59 14.91
N TYR A 91 -6.20 -2.12 13.83
CA TYR A 91 -6.04 -2.87 12.59
C TYR A 91 -4.56 -3.21 12.31
N ALA A 92 -4.32 -4.19 11.43
CA ALA A 92 -3.01 -4.36 10.81
C ALA A 92 -2.72 -3.21 9.83
N TRP A 93 -1.45 -2.91 9.64
CA TRP A 93 -0.96 -1.82 8.77
C TRP A 93 0.34 -2.25 8.07
N SER A 94 0.82 -1.50 7.09
CA SER A 94 2.03 -1.88 6.32
C SER A 94 3.01 -0.72 6.15
N VAL A 95 4.31 -1.04 6.21
CA VAL A 95 5.40 -0.18 5.77
C VAL A 95 5.87 -0.66 4.39
N ARG A 96 6.08 0.26 3.45
CA ARG A 96 6.41 -0.05 2.04
C ARG A 96 7.46 0.88 1.48
N ARG A 97 8.18 0.44 0.45
CA ARG A 97 9.03 1.32 -0.36
C ARG A 97 8.19 2.44 -0.98
N TRP A 98 8.71 3.67 -0.88
CA TRP A 98 8.22 4.81 -1.64
C TRP A 98 8.66 4.68 -3.10
N LEU A 99 7.76 4.98 -4.03
CA LEU A 99 8.09 5.11 -5.45
C LEU A 99 8.26 6.60 -5.77
N PRO A 100 9.45 7.05 -6.21
CA PRO A 100 9.64 8.44 -6.59
C PRO A 100 8.96 8.75 -7.93
N GLY A 101 8.31 9.90 -8.01
CA GLY A 101 7.64 10.40 -9.20
C GLY A 101 6.29 11.07 -8.87
N ASP A 102 5.83 11.92 -9.77
CA ASP A 102 4.55 12.61 -9.67
C ASP A 102 3.41 11.76 -10.24
N THR A 103 2.20 11.99 -9.75
CA THR A 103 1.00 11.33 -10.30
C THR A 103 0.58 12.00 -11.61
N VAL A 104 0.03 11.23 -12.56
CA VAL A 104 -0.34 11.72 -13.91
C VAL A 104 -1.26 12.93 -13.89
N GLU A 105 -2.07 13.12 -12.83
CA GLU A 105 -2.97 14.27 -12.69
C GLU A 105 -2.23 15.61 -12.50
N VAL A 106 -1.04 15.60 -11.88
CA VAL A 106 -0.26 16.82 -11.59
C VAL A 106 1.05 16.90 -12.38
N ALA A 107 1.47 15.81 -13.03
CA ALA A 107 2.69 15.77 -13.83
C ALA A 107 2.62 16.71 -15.05
N PRO A 108 3.56 17.65 -15.22
CA PRO A 108 3.56 18.57 -16.35
C PRO A 108 4.00 17.88 -17.65
N GLY A 109 3.43 18.27 -18.78
CA GLY A 109 3.91 17.88 -20.13
C GLY A 109 3.72 16.41 -20.51
N VAL A 110 2.81 15.67 -19.86
CA VAL A 110 2.56 14.25 -20.15
C VAL A 110 2.10 14.02 -21.59
N ASP A 111 2.92 13.29 -22.37
CA ASP A 111 2.51 12.70 -23.65
C ASP A 111 1.42 11.64 -23.42
N ARG A 112 0.18 12.03 -23.73
CA ARG A 112 -1.01 11.19 -23.59
C ARG A 112 -1.00 9.97 -24.52
N THR A 113 -0.40 10.09 -25.71
CA THR A 113 -0.34 9.01 -26.69
C THR A 113 0.67 7.95 -26.26
N ARG A 114 1.82 8.35 -25.71
CA ARG A 114 2.75 7.44 -25.05
C ARG A 114 2.13 6.83 -23.81
N LEU A 115 1.55 7.62 -22.91
CA LEU A 115 0.91 7.12 -21.69
C LEU A 115 -0.13 6.02 -22.00
N ALA A 116 -0.94 6.19 -23.06
CA ALA A 116 -1.92 5.20 -23.47
C ALA A 116 -1.29 3.87 -23.93
N ARG A 117 -0.11 3.92 -24.59
CA ARG A 117 0.67 2.71 -24.95
C ARG A 117 1.29 2.07 -23.71
N ASP A 118 2.07 2.84 -22.95
CA ASP A 118 2.79 2.38 -21.75
C ASP A 118 1.79 1.76 -20.72
N LEU A 119 0.59 2.33 -20.58
CA LEU A 119 -0.51 1.76 -19.77
C LEU A 119 -1.14 0.52 -20.41
N GLY A 120 -1.37 0.51 -21.72
CA GLY A 120 -1.91 -0.65 -22.44
C GLY A 120 -0.99 -1.88 -22.38
N ASP A 121 0.32 -1.64 -22.41
CA ASP A 121 1.35 -2.66 -22.23
C ASP A 121 1.37 -3.18 -20.79
N PHE A 122 1.43 -2.28 -19.79
CA PHE A 122 1.34 -2.67 -18.38
C PHE A 122 0.06 -3.47 -18.06
N LEU A 123 -1.10 -3.09 -18.62
CA LEU A 123 -2.36 -3.80 -18.44
C LEU A 123 -2.39 -5.16 -19.15
N ARG A 124 -1.61 -5.36 -20.23
CA ARG A 124 -1.44 -6.66 -20.89
C ARG A 124 -0.66 -7.60 -19.97
N ASP A 125 0.46 -7.12 -19.44
CA ASP A 125 1.36 -7.91 -18.59
C ASP A 125 0.70 -8.24 -17.24
N LEU A 126 0.01 -7.26 -16.64
CA LEU A 126 -0.82 -7.43 -15.42
C LEU A 126 -1.91 -8.51 -15.58
N ARG A 127 -2.44 -8.69 -16.81
CA ARG A 127 -3.44 -9.72 -17.15
C ARG A 127 -2.82 -11.06 -17.57
N GLY A 128 -1.56 -11.06 -18.00
CA GLY A 128 -0.76 -12.26 -18.28
C GLY A 128 -0.09 -12.85 -17.04
N ALA A 129 0.09 -12.05 -15.99
CA ALA A 129 0.69 -12.46 -14.73
C ALA A 129 -0.02 -13.69 -14.12
N PRO A 130 0.71 -14.75 -13.73
CA PRO A 130 0.11 -15.91 -13.09
C PRO A 130 -0.51 -15.50 -11.74
N PRO A 131 -1.69 -16.04 -11.39
CA PRO A 131 -2.42 -15.64 -10.17
C PRO A 131 -1.78 -16.13 -8.86
N GLY A 132 -0.77 -16.99 -8.96
CA GLY A 132 -0.11 -17.64 -7.84
C GLY A 132 -1.10 -18.35 -6.91
N ARG A 133 -0.96 -18.10 -5.60
CA ARG A 133 -1.89 -18.52 -4.54
C ARG A 133 -2.68 -17.32 -3.99
N GLY A 134 -3.01 -16.36 -4.86
CA GLY A 134 -3.84 -15.21 -4.49
C GLY A 134 -5.23 -15.67 -3.99
N PRO A 135 -5.86 -14.93 -3.05
CA PRO A 135 -7.19 -15.27 -2.56
C PRO A 135 -8.23 -15.11 -3.68
N ALA A 136 -9.24 -15.99 -3.71
CA ALA A 136 -10.39 -15.85 -4.59
C ALA A 136 -11.19 -14.57 -4.27
N ALA A 137 -11.85 -13.99 -5.28
CA ALA A 137 -12.63 -12.77 -5.13
C ALA A 137 -13.73 -12.89 -4.05
N GLY A 138 -14.00 -11.80 -3.33
CA GLY A 138 -14.98 -11.77 -2.25
C GLY A 138 -14.93 -10.46 -1.45
N ARG A 139 -15.47 -10.42 -0.23
CA ARG A 139 -15.60 -9.20 0.59
C ARG A 139 -14.31 -8.35 0.69
N HIS A 140 -13.15 -8.99 0.80
CA HIS A 140 -11.83 -8.32 0.91
C HIS A 140 -11.27 -7.77 -0.43
N SER A 141 -11.95 -8.03 -1.56
CA SER A 141 -11.78 -7.35 -2.85
C SER A 141 -13.01 -6.50 -3.23
N TYR A 142 -13.96 -6.31 -2.31
CA TYR A 142 -15.30 -5.79 -2.59
C TYR A 142 -15.99 -6.57 -3.73
N TYR A 143 -15.82 -7.90 -3.74
CA TYR A 143 -16.32 -8.83 -4.77
C TYR A 143 -15.84 -8.54 -6.20
N ARG A 144 -14.86 -7.65 -6.40
CA ARG A 144 -14.20 -7.46 -7.69
C ARG A 144 -13.51 -8.77 -8.09
N GLY A 145 -13.88 -9.29 -9.27
CA GLY A 145 -13.51 -10.62 -9.76
C GLY A 145 -14.64 -11.66 -9.71
N CYS A 146 -15.75 -11.38 -9.01
CA CYS A 146 -16.98 -12.18 -9.05
C CYS A 146 -17.88 -11.80 -10.26
N HIS A 147 -18.92 -12.60 -10.50
CA HIS A 147 -20.01 -12.26 -11.43
C HIS A 147 -20.77 -11.01 -10.94
N PRO A 148 -21.25 -10.09 -11.81
CA PRO A 148 -21.86 -8.83 -11.37
C PRO A 148 -23.08 -8.98 -10.43
N SER A 149 -23.82 -10.09 -10.49
CA SER A 149 -24.99 -10.35 -9.64
C SER A 149 -24.74 -10.23 -8.12
N VAL A 150 -23.49 -10.24 -7.67
CA VAL A 150 -23.12 -9.95 -6.27
C VAL A 150 -23.45 -8.54 -5.79
N TYR A 151 -23.78 -7.60 -6.70
CA TYR A 151 -24.19 -6.23 -6.38
C TYR A 151 -25.67 -5.95 -6.72
N GLY A 152 -26.50 -6.99 -6.90
CA GLY A 152 -27.89 -6.85 -7.38
C GLY A 152 -28.72 -5.90 -6.52
N ASP A 153 -28.69 -6.11 -5.20
CA ASP A 153 -29.43 -5.31 -4.24
C ASP A 153 -28.91 -3.87 -4.19
N GLU A 154 -27.60 -3.65 -4.25
CA GLU A 154 -27.01 -2.30 -4.28
C GLU A 154 -27.30 -1.54 -5.58
N VAL A 155 -27.44 -2.25 -6.72
CA VAL A 155 -27.83 -1.63 -8.00
C VAL A 155 -29.28 -1.16 -7.96
N GLU A 156 -30.23 -1.99 -7.54
CA GLU A 156 -31.63 -1.57 -7.43
C GLU A 156 -31.80 -0.44 -6.39
N GLN A 157 -31.15 -0.55 -5.23
CA GLN A 157 -31.10 0.54 -4.24
C GLN A 157 -30.45 1.82 -4.78
N ALA A 158 -29.50 1.74 -5.73
CA ALA A 158 -28.92 2.92 -6.35
C ALA A 158 -29.86 3.54 -7.39
N LEU A 159 -30.57 2.72 -8.18
CA LEU A 159 -31.55 3.17 -9.16
C LEU A 159 -32.73 3.88 -8.50
N ASP A 160 -33.29 3.33 -7.43
CA ASP A 160 -34.41 3.94 -6.72
C ASP A 160 -34.03 5.28 -6.07
N ARG A 161 -32.76 5.44 -5.63
CA ARG A 161 -32.22 6.72 -5.10
C ARG A 161 -31.81 7.72 -6.19
N LEU A 162 -31.73 7.31 -7.45
CA LEU A 162 -31.31 8.13 -8.58
C LEU A 162 -32.43 8.28 -9.63
N ALA A 163 -33.67 7.93 -9.28
CA ALA A 163 -34.80 7.87 -10.21
C ALA A 163 -35.08 9.19 -10.94
N ASP A 164 -34.88 10.33 -10.28
CA ASP A 164 -35.05 11.67 -10.85
C ASP A 164 -33.81 12.16 -11.65
N ALA A 165 -32.72 11.38 -11.67
CA ALA A 165 -31.41 11.77 -12.19
C ALA A 165 -30.87 10.88 -13.32
N VAL A 166 -31.43 9.69 -13.54
CA VAL A 166 -31.02 8.76 -14.62
C VAL A 166 -32.24 8.12 -15.29
N ASP A 167 -32.09 7.68 -16.55
CA ASP A 167 -33.05 6.76 -17.16
C ASP A 167 -32.92 5.38 -16.51
N VAL A 168 -33.74 5.15 -15.49
CA VAL A 168 -33.79 3.89 -14.73
C VAL A 168 -34.11 2.70 -15.64
N ALA A 169 -34.92 2.86 -16.68
CA ALA A 169 -35.27 1.77 -17.59
C ALA A 169 -34.08 1.38 -18.47
N ALA A 170 -33.36 2.35 -19.04
CA ALA A 170 -32.12 2.11 -19.77
C ALA A 170 -31.03 1.51 -18.85
N CYS A 171 -30.89 2.00 -17.62
CA CYS A 171 -29.93 1.44 -16.67
C CYS A 171 -30.27 -0.01 -16.27
N ARG A 172 -31.56 -0.33 -16.01
CA ARG A 172 -32.00 -1.72 -15.76
C ARG A 172 -31.79 -2.61 -16.99
N ALA A 173 -31.96 -2.11 -18.20
CA ALA A 173 -31.67 -2.85 -19.43
C ALA A 173 -30.17 -3.18 -19.59
N VAL A 174 -29.28 -2.21 -19.35
CA VAL A 174 -27.82 -2.42 -19.36
C VAL A 174 -27.39 -3.39 -18.24
N TRP A 175 -28.01 -3.29 -17.06
CA TRP A 175 -27.76 -4.22 -15.96
C TRP A 175 -28.19 -5.66 -16.31
N ALA A 176 -29.39 -5.85 -16.85
CA ALA A 176 -29.86 -7.16 -17.32
C ALA A 176 -28.93 -7.76 -18.38
N GLN A 177 -28.44 -6.96 -19.33
CA GLN A 177 -27.43 -7.40 -20.31
C GLN A 177 -26.12 -7.84 -19.63
N ALA A 178 -25.61 -7.08 -18.65
CA ALA A 178 -24.42 -7.46 -17.89
C ALA A 178 -24.61 -8.76 -17.09
N LEU A 179 -25.82 -9.04 -16.60
CA LEU A 179 -26.14 -10.31 -15.93
C LEU A 179 -26.18 -11.52 -16.88
N THR A 180 -26.29 -11.32 -18.20
CA THR A 180 -26.15 -12.41 -19.19
C THR A 180 -24.69 -12.77 -19.48
N SER A 181 -23.70 -12.00 -19.01
CA SER A 181 -22.28 -12.21 -19.36
C SER A 181 -21.61 -13.35 -18.55
N ALA A 182 -22.15 -14.56 -18.70
CA ALA A 182 -21.54 -15.78 -18.18
C ALA A 182 -20.23 -16.07 -18.93
N TRP A 183 -19.09 -15.95 -18.25
CA TRP A 183 -17.80 -16.38 -18.82
C TRP A 183 -17.78 -17.93 -18.84
N PRO A 184 -17.66 -18.59 -20.02
CA PRO A 184 -17.89 -20.04 -20.13
C PRO A 184 -16.72 -20.90 -19.64
N SER A 185 -15.56 -20.29 -19.40
CA SER A 185 -14.54 -20.89 -18.54
C SER A 185 -15.00 -20.79 -17.10
N ALA A 186 -14.81 -21.84 -16.29
CA ALA A 186 -14.82 -21.69 -14.84
C ALA A 186 -13.97 -20.45 -14.42
N PRO A 187 -14.26 -19.77 -13.29
CA PRO A 187 -13.50 -18.62 -12.79
C PRO A 187 -12.12 -19.05 -12.30
N THR A 188 -11.32 -19.50 -13.25
CA THR A 188 -9.96 -19.92 -13.08
C THR A 188 -9.18 -18.69 -12.69
N ALA A 189 -8.42 -18.83 -11.60
CA ALA A 189 -7.42 -17.84 -11.21
C ALA A 189 -6.56 -17.43 -12.43
N ARG A 190 -6.30 -18.38 -13.35
CA ARG A 190 -5.67 -18.23 -14.68
C ARG A 190 -6.19 -17.07 -15.55
N ARG A 191 -7.38 -16.48 -15.33
CA ARG A 191 -7.85 -15.29 -16.08
C ARG A 191 -8.74 -14.28 -15.33
N THR A 192 -9.38 -14.62 -14.21
CA THR A 192 -10.22 -13.68 -13.45
C THR A 192 -9.68 -13.28 -12.07
N ALA A 193 -8.53 -13.83 -11.66
CA ALA A 193 -7.69 -13.19 -10.64
C ALA A 193 -6.78 -12.11 -11.26
N THR A 194 -7.30 -11.37 -12.26
CA THR A 194 -6.72 -10.08 -12.65
C THR A 194 -6.75 -9.20 -11.42
N TRP A 195 -5.62 -8.58 -11.09
CA TRP A 195 -5.52 -7.67 -9.95
C TRP A 195 -6.59 -6.58 -10.00
N PRO A 196 -7.51 -6.51 -9.01
CA PRO A 196 -8.44 -5.40 -8.93
C PRO A 196 -7.70 -4.19 -8.35
N SER A 197 -7.06 -3.41 -9.21
CA SER A 197 -6.75 -2.01 -8.91
C SER A 197 -8.08 -1.31 -8.60
N GLY A 198 -8.33 -1.02 -7.32
CA GLY A 198 -9.63 -0.54 -6.82
C GLY A 198 -10.13 0.72 -7.56
N THR A 199 -9.17 1.52 -8.01
CA THR A 199 -9.32 2.54 -9.04
C THR A 199 -8.18 2.41 -10.05
N SER A 200 -8.47 2.60 -11.33
CA SER A 200 -7.50 2.95 -12.38
C SER A 200 -7.63 4.44 -12.71
N SER A 201 -7.66 5.27 -11.67
CA SER A 201 -7.58 6.72 -11.79
C SER A 201 -6.15 7.14 -12.13
N PRO A 202 -5.91 8.23 -12.90
CA PRO A 202 -4.57 8.68 -13.26
C PRO A 202 -3.66 9.00 -12.05
N GLY A 203 -4.26 9.31 -10.89
CA GLY A 203 -3.56 9.64 -9.63
C GLY A 203 -2.70 8.53 -8.99
N THR A 204 -2.45 7.38 -9.65
CA THR A 204 -1.73 6.24 -9.04
C THR A 204 -0.51 5.74 -9.85
N ALA A 205 -0.29 6.24 -11.07
CA ALA A 205 0.88 5.87 -11.88
C ALA A 205 1.97 6.97 -11.78
N PRO A 206 3.22 6.64 -11.38
CA PRO A 206 4.33 7.59 -11.44
C PRO A 206 4.88 7.71 -12.87
N SER A 207 5.02 8.93 -13.38
CA SER A 207 5.65 9.18 -14.69
C SER A 207 7.18 9.20 -14.60
N ARG A 208 7.88 8.62 -15.60
CA ARG A 208 9.34 8.71 -15.70
C ARG A 208 9.77 10.14 -16.08
N PRO A 209 10.79 10.73 -15.44
CA PRO A 209 11.34 12.01 -15.88
C PRO A 209 12.04 11.89 -17.23
N SER A 210 11.93 12.93 -18.06
CA SER A 210 12.60 13.04 -19.35
C SER A 210 14.11 13.22 -19.17
N SER A 211 14.92 12.35 -19.80
CA SER A 211 16.38 12.48 -19.79
C SER A 211 16.85 13.55 -20.78
N THR A 212 17.20 14.74 -20.28
CA THR A 212 17.83 15.79 -21.08
C THR A 212 19.17 15.32 -21.64
N SER A 213 19.36 15.40 -22.95
CA SER A 213 20.61 15.01 -23.61
C SER A 213 21.72 16.04 -23.36
N VAL A 214 22.85 15.60 -22.81
CA VAL A 214 24.09 16.37 -22.71
C VAL A 214 25.06 15.87 -23.80
N PRO A 215 25.68 16.75 -24.60
CA PRO A 215 26.64 16.34 -25.64
C PRO A 215 27.97 15.85 -25.03
N PRO A 216 28.71 14.96 -25.71
CA PRO A 216 29.95 14.40 -25.19
C PRO A 216 31.10 15.42 -25.24
N ALA A 217 31.86 15.53 -24.16
CA ALA A 217 33.16 16.19 -24.14
C ALA A 217 34.30 15.17 -24.37
N SER A 218 35.34 15.58 -25.08
CA SER A 218 36.48 14.74 -25.49
C SER A 218 37.45 14.41 -24.35
N ALA A 219 38.15 13.28 -24.44
CA ALA A 219 39.02 12.76 -23.39
C ALA A 219 40.53 12.93 -23.69
N THR A 220 41.31 13.30 -22.66
CA THR A 220 42.62 12.68 -22.33
C THR A 220 43.04 13.00 -20.87
N PRO A 221 43.90 12.19 -20.20
CA PRO A 221 44.29 12.32 -18.78
C PRO A 221 45.83 12.59 -18.63
N PRO A 222 46.55 12.22 -17.54
CA PRO A 222 46.26 12.12 -16.09
C PRO A 222 47.24 12.95 -15.20
N VAL A 223 46.90 13.19 -13.91
CA VAL A 223 47.89 13.55 -12.84
C VAL A 223 47.51 12.84 -11.52
N THR A 224 48.50 12.56 -10.67
CA THR A 224 48.43 11.68 -9.47
C THR A 224 48.59 12.43 -8.13
N SER A 225 48.24 11.76 -7.02
CA SER A 225 48.66 12.05 -5.62
C SER A 225 48.03 13.30 -4.95
N SER A 226 47.93 13.48 -3.62
CA SER A 226 48.27 12.64 -2.43
C SER A 226 47.46 13.06 -1.17
N TRP A 227 47.44 12.22 -0.12
CA TRP A 227 47.07 12.57 1.27
C TRP A 227 48.03 13.61 1.88
N PRO A 228 47.60 14.48 2.84
CA PRO A 228 47.35 14.10 4.26
C PRO A 228 46.09 14.78 4.88
N GLY A 229 45.72 14.62 6.17
CA GLY A 229 46.18 13.74 7.25
C GLY A 229 46.31 14.46 8.62
N ARG A 230 45.74 13.87 9.71
CA ARG A 230 45.69 14.38 11.12
C ARG A 230 44.82 15.65 11.33
N THR A 231 44.34 16.03 12.52
CA THR A 231 44.57 15.55 13.91
C THR A 231 43.29 15.64 14.76
N SER A 232 43.20 14.81 15.83
CA SER A 232 42.41 15.12 17.04
C SER A 232 43.37 15.19 18.23
N PRO A 233 43.01 15.88 19.33
CA PRO A 233 43.24 15.24 20.63
C PRO A 233 42.20 15.59 21.73
N ALA A 234 41.99 14.62 22.64
CA ALA A 234 41.90 14.79 24.11
C ALA A 234 40.74 15.59 24.77
N ARG A 235 40.36 15.34 26.04
CA ARG A 235 40.34 14.11 26.89
C ARG A 235 39.62 14.43 28.22
N ASN A 236 39.18 13.38 28.93
CA ASN A 236 38.72 13.36 30.34
C ASN A 236 37.37 14.06 30.64
N GLY A 237 36.51 13.54 31.54
CA GLY A 237 36.49 12.19 32.12
C GLY A 237 35.88 12.10 33.53
N ARG A 238 35.64 10.85 33.97
CA ARG A 238 35.31 10.39 35.35
C ARG A 238 33.94 10.83 35.94
N SER A 239 33.36 10.16 36.93
CA SER A 239 33.13 8.71 37.18
C SER A 239 32.46 8.50 38.55
N SER A 240 31.32 7.80 38.64
CA SER A 240 30.93 7.14 39.90
C SER A 240 29.89 6.03 39.72
N VAL A 241 30.18 4.89 40.35
CA VAL A 241 29.38 3.66 40.41
C VAL A 241 28.37 3.73 41.57
N ARG A 242 27.15 3.16 41.41
CA ARG A 242 26.53 2.26 42.42
C ARG A 242 25.22 1.57 41.97
N ARG A 243 25.21 0.25 42.19
CA ARG A 243 24.08 -0.71 42.40
C ARG A 243 24.35 -1.38 43.78
N PRO A 244 23.64 -2.42 44.30
CA PRO A 244 22.54 -3.26 43.79
C PRO A 244 21.14 -2.65 44.13
N VAL A 245 20.03 -3.26 44.56
CA VAL A 245 19.61 -4.61 45.06
C VAL A 245 18.14 -4.90 44.62
N SER A 246 17.71 -6.17 44.68
CA SER A 246 16.28 -6.60 44.67
C SER A 246 16.09 -7.75 45.66
N PRO A 247 14.92 -7.84 46.32
CA PRO A 247 13.97 -8.96 46.08
C PRO A 247 12.51 -8.41 46.04
N THR A 248 11.39 -9.17 46.05
CA THR A 248 11.10 -10.61 46.22
C THR A 248 9.79 -10.97 45.46
N THR A 249 9.50 -12.26 45.26
CA THR A 249 8.15 -12.79 44.99
C THR A 249 7.84 -13.89 46.02
N PRO A 250 6.56 -14.12 46.41
CA PRO A 250 5.82 -15.28 45.87
C PRO A 250 4.28 -15.07 45.79
N GLY A 251 3.53 -16.01 45.19
CA GLY A 251 2.07 -16.07 45.40
C GLY A 251 1.21 -16.62 44.24
N THR A 252 0.87 -17.90 44.34
CA THR A 252 -0.16 -18.68 43.62
C THR A 252 -1.48 -18.00 43.21
N GLY A 253 -2.04 -18.38 42.04
CA GLY A 253 -3.49 -18.31 41.72
C GLY A 253 -4.26 -19.55 42.21
N PRO A 254 -5.34 -20.05 41.55
CA PRO A 254 -6.06 -19.55 40.36
C PRO A 254 -7.61 -19.49 40.51
N VAL A 255 -8.33 -18.86 39.57
CA VAL A 255 -9.79 -19.04 39.37
C VAL A 255 -10.12 -19.08 37.87
N ALA A 256 -11.08 -19.91 37.45
CA ALA A 256 -11.47 -20.10 36.05
C ALA A 256 -12.66 -19.21 35.63
N GLY A 257 -12.63 -18.72 34.38
CA GLY A 257 -13.74 -18.04 33.70
C GLY A 257 -14.12 -18.79 32.41
N ARG A 258 -15.43 -18.92 32.13
CA ARG A 258 -15.95 -19.79 31.06
C ARG A 258 -15.95 -19.12 29.68
N CYS A 259 -15.79 -19.93 28.64
CA CYS A 259 -16.04 -19.54 27.26
C CYS A 259 -17.52 -19.22 27.03
N GLY A 260 -17.80 -18.08 26.38
CA GLY A 260 -19.09 -17.76 25.77
C GLY A 260 -18.94 -17.62 24.25
N ARG A 261 -19.94 -18.05 23.48
CA ARG A 261 -19.95 -17.92 22.01
C ARG A 261 -20.61 -16.59 21.60
N PRO A 262 -20.12 -15.89 20.57
CA PRO A 262 -20.92 -14.87 19.88
C PRO A 262 -21.94 -15.53 18.93
N TRP A 263 -22.98 -14.76 18.61
CA TRP A 263 -23.77 -14.89 17.38
C TRP A 263 -23.14 -14.01 16.28
#